data_AF-A0A929ANH5-F1
#
_entry.id   AF-A0A929ANH5-F1
#
_cell.length_a   1.000
_cell.length_b   1.000
_cell.length_c   1.000
_cell.angle_alpha   90.00
_cell.angle_beta   90.00
_cell.angle_gamma   90.00
#
_symmetry.space_group_name_H-M   'P 1'
#
loop_
_entity.id
_entity.type
_entity.pdbx_description
1 polymer ?
#
loop_
_entity_poly.entity_id
_entity_poly.type
_entity_poly.pdbx_seq_one_letter_code
_entity_poly.pdbx_strand_id
1 'polypeptide(L)'
;MGGEPAHIHVKRDWQIVKFWLDPVSLEKNRGFKDHELNQIMGLVEEHQQTLLEAWHDYFNTWVDYTKHIDHNAIMKERSPKTADAGG
;
A
#
# COMPACT_ATOMS: atom_id res chain seq x y z
N MET A 1 -11.51 10.25 6.24
CA MET A 1 -10.58 10.95 5.34
C MET A 1 -10.21 9.94 4.28
N GLY A 2 -10.65 10.12 3.03
CA GLY A 2 -10.41 9.14 1.98
C GLY A 2 -8.91 9.03 1.72
N GLY A 3 -8.36 7.83 1.83
CA GLY A 3 -6.98 7.57 1.43
C GLY A 3 -6.86 7.86 -0.06
N GLU A 4 -5.94 8.73 -0.45
CA GLU A 4 -5.67 8.96 -1.86
C GLU A 4 -5.19 7.65 -2.50
N PRO A 5 -5.61 7.33 -3.74
CA PRO A 5 -5.10 6.16 -4.45
C PRO A 5 -3.58 6.20 -4.63
N ALA A 6 -2.97 5.04 -4.86
CA ALA A 6 -1.53 4.92 -5.03
C ALA A 6 -1.02 5.75 -6.22
N HIS A 7 -0.04 6.61 -5.96
CA HIS A 7 0.48 7.55 -6.95
C HIS A 7 1.94 7.92 -6.70
N ILE A 8 2.60 8.44 -7.73
CA ILE A 8 3.94 9.00 -7.65
C ILE A 8 4.00 10.40 -8.26
N HIS A 9 4.99 11.18 -7.83
CA HIS A 9 5.36 12.46 -8.44
C HIS A 9 6.76 12.37 -9.03
N VAL A 10 6.92 12.74 -10.30
CA VAL A 10 8.23 12.93 -10.95
C VAL A 10 8.48 14.43 -11.07
N LYS A 11 9.68 14.89 -10.66
CA LYS A 11 10.05 16.31 -10.61
C LYS A 11 11.36 16.57 -11.34
N ARG A 12 11.44 17.68 -12.08
CA ARG A 12 12.66 18.21 -12.70
C ARG A 12 12.58 19.74 -12.75
N ASP A 13 13.51 20.45 -12.12
CA ASP A 13 13.47 21.91 -11.97
C ASP A 13 12.09 22.41 -11.48
N TRP A 14 11.41 23.22 -12.28
CA TRP A 14 10.05 23.74 -12.02
C TRP A 14 8.93 22.84 -12.56
N GLN A 15 9.27 21.68 -13.12
CA GLN A 15 8.34 20.74 -13.72
C GLN A 15 7.97 19.64 -12.72
N ILE A 16 6.68 19.28 -12.71
CA ILE A 16 6.16 18.18 -11.91
C ILE A 16 5.07 17.43 -12.67
N VAL A 17 5.10 16.11 -12.61
CA VAL A 17 4.05 15.24 -13.14
C VAL A 17 3.63 14.24 -12.07
N LYS A 18 2.33 13.95 -11.99
CA LYS A 18 1.73 12.95 -11.11
C LYS A 18 1.08 11.84 -11.94
N PHE A 19 1.38 10.61 -11.57
CA PHE A 19 0.77 9.41 -12.15
C PHE A 19 0.06 8.62 -11.06
N TRP A 20 -1.14 8.12 -11.36
CA TRP A 20 -1.72 6.98 -10.63
C TRP A 20 -0.92 5.72 -10.95
N LEU A 21 -0.93 4.76 -10.03
CA LEU A 21 -0.26 3.48 -10.20
C LEU A 21 -1.23 2.31 -10.47
N ASP A 22 -2.54 2.50 -10.32
CA ASP A 22 -3.55 1.45 -10.57
C ASP A 22 -4.84 2.02 -11.20
N PRO A 23 -4.98 1.98 -12.53
CA PRO A 23 -3.94 1.68 -13.51
C PRO A 23 -2.94 2.84 -13.66
N VAL A 24 -1.77 2.58 -14.27
CA VAL A 24 -0.82 3.65 -14.60
C VAL A 24 -1.48 4.65 -15.54
N SER A 25 -1.67 5.87 -15.07
CA SER A 25 -2.33 6.92 -15.83
C SER A 25 -1.91 8.30 -15.35
N LEU A 26 -1.77 9.22 -16.31
CA LEU A 26 -1.43 10.62 -16.03
C LEU A 26 -2.59 11.29 -15.28
N GLU A 27 -2.32 11.81 -14.09
CA GLU A 27 -3.29 12.65 -13.36
C GLU A 27 -3.06 14.14 -13.64
N LYS A 28 -1.79 14.56 -13.62
CA LYS A 28 -1.44 15.97 -13.78
C LYS A 28 -0.04 16.14 -14.31
N ASN A 29 0.09 17.02 -15.29
CA ASN A 29 1.37 17.50 -15.78
C ASN A 29 1.48 19.02 -15.58
N ARG A 30 2.59 19.46 -15.02
CA ARG A 30 3.04 20.85 -15.03
C ARG A 30 4.43 20.91 -15.63
N GLY A 31 4.48 21.22 -16.92
CA GLY A 31 5.69 21.67 -17.60
C GLY A 31 6.45 20.61 -18.39
N PHE A 32 6.22 19.30 -18.22
CA PHE A 32 6.84 18.30 -19.08
C PHE A 32 6.24 18.32 -20.50
N LYS A 33 7.05 18.06 -21.52
CA LYS A 33 6.57 17.92 -22.90
C LYS A 33 6.03 16.51 -23.15
N ASP A 34 5.18 16.34 -24.16
CA ASP A 34 4.52 15.06 -24.45
C ASP A 34 5.49 13.89 -24.65
N HIS A 35 6.61 14.09 -25.36
CA HIS A 35 7.60 13.03 -25.53
C HIS A 35 8.27 12.61 -24.21
N GLU A 36 8.45 13.57 -23.28
CA GLU A 36 9.00 13.30 -21.95
C GLU A 36 7.96 12.60 -21.08
N LEU A 37 6.68 12.99 -21.18
CA LEU A 37 5.59 12.29 -20.52
C LEU A 37 5.50 10.83 -20.96
N ASN A 38 5.66 10.54 -22.26
CA ASN A 38 5.65 9.17 -22.78
C ASN A 38 6.84 8.37 -22.24
N GLN A 39 8.03 8.99 -22.19
CA GLN A 39 9.21 8.33 -21.62
C GLN A 39 9.02 8.06 -20.12
N ILE A 40 8.53 9.04 -19.38
CA ILE A 40 8.27 8.88 -17.94
C ILE A 40 7.21 7.81 -17.73
N MET A 41 6.08 7.86 -18.44
CA MET A 41 5.01 6.87 -18.33
C MET A 41 5.51 5.46 -18.62
N GLY A 42 6.34 5.26 -19.66
CA GLY A 42 6.96 3.97 -19.94
C GLY A 42 7.82 3.45 -18.77
N LEU A 43 8.58 4.31 -18.10
CA LEU A 43 9.34 3.94 -16.89
C LEU A 43 8.42 3.63 -15.71
N VAL A 44 7.31 4.37 -15.55
CA VAL A 44 6.32 4.09 -14.49
C VAL A 44 5.64 2.75 -14.73
N GLU A 45 5.27 2.44 -15.97
CA GLU A 45 4.69 1.15 -16.35
C GLU A 45 5.68 0.00 -16.13
N GLU A 46 6.93 0.17 -16.56
CA GLU A 46 8.01 -0.82 -16.35
C GLU A 46 8.22 -1.15 -14.85
N HIS A 47 8.10 -0.14 -13.99
CA HIS A 47 8.34 -0.28 -12.55
C HIS A 47 7.06 -0.26 -11.69
N GLN A 48 5.88 -0.41 -12.30
CA GLN A 48 4.59 -0.23 -11.62
C GLN A 48 4.48 -1.04 -10.33
N GLN A 49 4.84 -2.33 -10.40
CA GLN A 49 4.73 -3.25 -9.26
C GLN A 49 5.60 -2.80 -8.08
N THR A 50 6.87 -2.47 -8.33
CA THR A 50 7.80 -2.01 -7.28
C THR A 50 7.36 -0.68 -6.67
N LEU A 51 6.82 0.23 -7.49
CA LEU A 51 6.29 1.51 -7.01
C LEU A 51 5.02 1.32 -6.15
N LEU A 52 4.13 0.39 -6.53
CA LEU A 52 2.95 0.03 -5.75
C LEU A 52 3.32 -0.58 -4.40
N GLU A 53 4.27 -1.52 -4.39
CA GLU A 53 4.80 -2.14 -3.16
C GLU A 53 5.38 -1.07 -2.23
N ALA A 54 6.26 -0.20 -2.74
CA ALA A 54 6.85 0.87 -1.95
C ALA A 54 5.80 1.87 -1.44
N TRP A 55 4.77 2.16 -2.24
CA TRP A 55 3.66 3.02 -1.80
C TRP A 55 2.89 2.36 -0.66
N HIS A 56 2.54 1.08 -0.78
CA HIS A 56 1.87 0.33 0.28
C HIS A 56 2.75 0.22 1.53
N ASP A 57 4.04 -0.04 1.39
CA ASP A 57 4.95 -0.09 2.54
C ASP A 57 5.01 1.25 3.26
N TYR A 58 5.02 2.37 2.54
CA TYR A 58 5.08 3.70 3.15
C TYR A 58 3.74 4.12 3.78
N PHE A 59 2.62 3.94 3.08
CA PHE A 59 1.31 4.45 3.48
C PHE A 59 0.43 3.44 4.23
N ASN A 60 0.70 2.13 4.12
CA ASN A 60 -0.09 1.05 4.73
C ASN A 60 0.67 0.26 5.80
N THR A 61 1.67 0.85 6.46
CA THR A 61 2.48 0.18 7.52
C THR A 61 1.68 -0.44 8.68
N TRP A 62 0.37 -0.24 8.81
CA TRP A 62 -0.44 -0.81 9.89
C TRP A 62 -1.88 -1.18 9.47
N VAL A 63 -2.05 -2.09 8.51
CA VAL A 63 -3.31 -2.87 8.42
C VAL A 63 -3.08 -4.38 8.62
N ASP A 64 -1.85 -4.79 8.96
CA ASP A 64 -1.49 -6.21 9.13
C ASP A 64 -1.18 -6.65 10.57
N TYR A 65 -1.23 -5.75 11.55
CA TYR A 65 -1.19 -6.17 12.97
C TYR A 65 -2.48 -6.85 13.43
N THR A 66 -3.56 -6.77 12.66
CA THR A 66 -4.85 -7.39 12.98
C THR A 66 -5.19 -8.63 12.16
N LYS A 67 -4.34 -9.07 11.21
CA LYS A 67 -4.58 -10.30 10.44
C LYS A 67 -3.78 -11.52 10.90
N HIS A 68 -2.77 -11.34 11.75
CA HIS A 68 -2.00 -12.45 12.34
C HIS A 68 -2.40 -12.82 13.78
N ILE A 69 -3.38 -12.14 14.37
CA ILE A 69 -4.03 -12.62 15.59
C ILE A 69 -5.33 -13.28 15.18
N ASP A 70 -5.33 -14.61 15.18
CA ASP A 70 -6.55 -15.40 15.26
C ASP A 70 -7.41 -14.82 16.39
N HIS A 71 -8.53 -14.21 16.03
CA HIS A 71 -9.49 -13.60 16.94
C HIS A 71 -10.07 -14.60 17.98
N ASN A 72 -9.76 -15.89 17.83
CA ASN A 72 -10.20 -16.97 18.70
C ASN A 72 -9.13 -17.52 19.66
N ALA A 73 -7.87 -17.08 19.59
CA ALA A 73 -6.79 -17.69 20.39
C ALA A 73 -6.60 -17.08 21.80
N ILE A 74 -7.04 -15.85 22.06
CA ILE A 74 -6.60 -15.10 23.26
C ILE A 74 -7.60 -15.11 24.43
N MET A 75 -8.76 -15.78 24.32
CA MET A 75 -9.77 -15.79 25.40
C MET A 75 -10.17 -17.18 25.94
N LYS A 76 -9.40 -18.25 25.67
CA LYS A 76 -9.75 -19.60 26.18
C LYS A 76 -8.75 -20.28 27.11
N GLU A 77 -7.76 -19.56 27.63
CA GLU A 77 -6.92 -20.07 28.72
C GLU A 77 -6.99 -19.19 29.97
N ARG A 78 -8.09 -19.39 30.72
CA ARG A 78 -8.03 -19.37 32.18
C ARG A 78 -8.52 -20.74 32.67
N SER A 79 -7.59 -21.68 32.81
CA SER A 79 -7.70 -22.85 33.69
C SER A 79 -7.78 -22.39 35.17
N PRO A 80 -7.94 -23.26 36.19
CA PRO A 80 -8.50 -24.63 36.24
C PRO A 80 -9.57 -24.78 37.35
N LYS A 81 -10.33 -25.88 37.38
CA LYS A 81 -10.71 -26.50 38.68
C LYS A 81 -10.82 -28.01 38.58
N THR A 82 -10.05 -28.63 39.46
CA THR A 82 -9.87 -30.05 39.78
C THR A 82 -11.06 -30.67 40.50
N ALA A 83 -11.20 -32.01 40.38
CA ALA A 83 -11.83 -33.04 41.24
C ALA A 83 -12.65 -33.99 40.33
N ASP A 84 -12.21 -35.22 40.06
CA ASP A 84 -12.23 -36.44 40.91
C ASP A 84 -13.65 -36.97 41.23
N ALA A 85 -13.76 -38.31 41.16
CA ALA A 85 -14.82 -39.26 41.46
C ALA A 85 -15.91 -39.41 40.38
N GLY A 86 -16.24 -40.59 39.85
CA GLY A 86 -15.92 -41.98 40.22
C GLY A 86 -17.11 -42.88 39.83
N GLY A 87 -16.87 -44.17 39.62
CA GLY A 87 -17.91 -45.22 39.63
C GLY A 87 -18.42 -45.69 38.28
#